data_AF-A0AAN0KPA8-F1
#
_entry.id   AF-A0AAN0KPA8-F1
#
_cell.length_a   1.000
_cell.length_b   1.000
_cell.length_c   1.000
_cell.angle_alpha   90.00
_cell.angle_beta   90.00
_cell.angle_gamma   90.00
#
_symmetry.space_group_name_H-M   'P 1'
#
loop_
_entity.id
_entity.type
_entity.pdbx_description
1 polymer ?
#
loop_
_entity_poly.entity_id
_entity_poly.type
_entity_poly.pdbx_seq_one_letter_code
_entity_poly.pdbx_strand_id
1 'polypeptide(L)'
;MRVHLSNCGSISLMDAHNFRALDVLIDPQPEPQLAQALTRIGTRDGDSHVWLFPQVLRFLACQAADSAWDTGFAAMLAYAQQHGWVNGQGQVRAHITLAAEDQVVSVADFKAAMRALPAGISAVTTGQGKDVAGMIVSSLTSISAEPPMVGFFAHSASSMGDTLLQTGKFVANVLGEEHSQIIASFLSQPQGEARFKEGRWHSSEHQLPVLSDALASMECDIVCTHTLGTHKLVVGKIRKSSCNSASPVVNFNASTHKLVPLAA
;
A
#
# COMPACT_ATOMS: atom_id res chain seq x y z
N MET A 1 9.01 -8.55 28.91
CA MET A 1 8.76 -7.26 28.26
C MET A 1 9.60 -7.24 27.01
N ARG A 2 9.06 -6.78 25.89
CA ARG A 2 9.75 -6.83 24.60
C ARG A 2 9.51 -5.54 23.84
N VAL A 3 10.57 -4.82 23.48
CA VAL A 3 10.46 -3.70 22.55
C VAL A 3 10.39 -4.28 21.14
N HIS A 4 9.43 -3.87 20.33
CA HIS A 4 9.34 -4.29 18.93
C HIS A 4 9.60 -3.10 18.01
N LEU A 5 10.64 -3.23 17.18
CA LEU A 5 10.99 -2.32 16.10
C LEU A 5 10.49 -2.90 14.78
N SER A 6 9.39 -2.36 14.27
CA SER A 6 8.83 -2.86 13.02
C SER A 6 9.53 -2.27 11.80
N ASN A 7 9.46 -2.99 10.68
CA ASN A 7 10.02 -2.54 9.40
C ASN A 7 9.20 -1.40 8.76
N CYS A 8 8.02 -1.09 9.30
CA CYS A 8 7.23 0.10 8.97
C CYS A 8 7.57 1.31 9.86
N GLY A 9 8.59 1.20 10.73
CA GLY A 9 9.11 2.30 11.54
C GLY A 9 8.35 2.54 12.86
N SER A 10 7.45 1.63 13.22
CA SER A 10 6.76 1.67 14.52
C SER A 10 7.66 1.11 15.63
N ILE A 11 7.46 1.64 16.84
CA ILE A 11 8.16 1.20 18.05
C ILE A 11 7.06 0.92 19.07
N SER A 12 6.97 -0.31 19.55
CA SER A 12 5.95 -0.73 20.50
C SER A 12 6.54 -1.54 21.65
N LEU A 13 5.78 -1.69 22.74
CA LEU A 13 6.13 -2.54 23.88
C LEU A 13 5.13 -3.69 24.00
N MET A 14 5.61 -4.90 23.82
CA MET A 14 4.87 -6.14 24.04
C MET A 14 5.11 -6.65 25.47
N ASP A 15 4.11 -7.32 26.04
CA ASP A 15 4.17 -7.91 27.38
C ASP A 15 4.69 -6.92 28.44
N ALA A 16 4.10 -5.72 28.50
CA ALA A 16 4.56 -4.61 29.33
C ALA A 16 4.64 -4.92 30.84
N HIS A 17 3.96 -5.98 31.32
CA HIS A 17 3.97 -6.43 32.71
C HIS A 17 4.97 -7.56 32.99
N ASN A 18 5.64 -8.08 31.97
CA ASN A 18 6.66 -9.12 32.15
C ASN A 18 8.00 -8.48 32.51
N PHE A 19 8.24 -8.31 33.81
CA PHE A 19 9.49 -7.76 34.38
C PHE A 19 10.63 -8.78 34.52
N ARG A 20 10.46 -10.01 34.03
CA ARG A 20 11.45 -11.10 34.17
C ARG A 20 12.36 -11.24 32.95
N ALA A 21 11.99 -10.61 31.84
CA ALA A 21 12.75 -10.66 30.59
C ALA A 21 12.64 -9.31 29.88
N LEU A 22 13.73 -8.91 29.23
CA LEU A 22 13.78 -7.73 28.39
C LEU A 22 14.61 -8.02 27.13
N ASP A 23 13.97 -7.92 25.98
CA ASP A 23 14.61 -8.04 24.67
C ASP A 23 14.03 -7.04 23.67
N VAL A 24 14.71 -6.91 22.54
CA VAL A 24 14.29 -6.09 21.41
C VAL A 24 14.06 -6.99 20.21
N LEU A 25 12.82 -7.12 19.76
CA LEU A 25 12.46 -7.78 18.53
C LEU A 25 12.57 -6.78 17.37
N ILE A 26 13.23 -7.18 16.29
CA ILE A 26 13.49 -6.33 15.13
C ILE A 26 13.01 -7.05 13.87
N ASP A 27 12.08 -6.44 13.15
CA ASP A 27 11.64 -6.98 11.85
C ASP A 27 12.73 -6.81 10.79
N PRO A 28 12.76 -7.68 9.76
CA PRO A 28 13.71 -7.55 8.65
C PRO A 28 13.60 -6.16 7.98
N GLN A 29 14.66 -5.37 8.07
CA GLN A 29 14.71 -4.02 7.52
C GLN A 29 16.14 -3.62 7.13
N PRO A 30 16.32 -2.67 6.20
CA PRO A 30 17.65 -2.18 5.81
C PRO A 30 18.39 -1.54 6.99
N GLU A 31 19.71 -1.72 7.04
CA GLU A 31 20.52 -1.21 8.16
C GLU A 31 20.41 0.31 8.39
N PRO A 32 20.34 1.20 7.37
CA PRO A 32 20.14 2.62 7.63
C PRO A 32 18.85 2.93 8.40
N GLN A 33 17.76 2.19 8.12
CA GLN A 33 16.49 2.33 8.80
C GLN A 33 16.55 1.78 10.23
N LEU A 34 17.20 0.61 10.39
CA LEU A 34 17.42 0.01 11.70
C LEU A 34 18.26 0.91 12.61
N ALA A 35 19.38 1.44 12.11
CA ALA A 35 20.23 2.36 12.85
C ALA A 35 19.44 3.59 13.33
N GLN A 36 18.62 4.18 12.45
CA GLN A 36 17.75 5.30 12.82
C GLN A 36 16.72 4.91 13.89
N ALA A 37 16.08 3.74 13.76
CA ALA A 37 15.12 3.25 14.74
C ALA A 37 15.76 3.00 16.11
N LEU A 38 16.95 2.39 16.15
CA LEU A 38 17.68 2.10 17.39
C LEU A 38 18.03 3.38 18.17
N THR A 39 18.41 4.47 17.50
CA THR A 39 18.72 5.75 18.17
C THR A 39 17.54 6.33 18.96
N ARG A 40 16.31 5.96 18.60
CA ARG A 40 15.09 6.43 19.29
C ARG A 40 14.85 5.69 20.62
N ILE A 41 15.43 4.50 20.78
CA ILE A 41 15.22 3.66 21.98
C ILE A 41 16.46 3.52 22.84
N GLY A 42 17.65 3.77 22.29
CA GLY A 42 18.89 3.49 22.99
C GLY A 42 20.16 3.69 22.16
N THR A 43 21.22 3.05 22.61
CA THR A 43 22.54 3.05 21.98
C THR A 43 22.96 1.62 21.70
N ARG A 44 23.37 1.33 20.46
CA ARG A 44 23.75 -0.03 20.05
C ARG A 44 25.02 -0.51 20.79
N ASP A 45 25.03 -1.78 21.16
CA ASP A 45 26.13 -2.45 21.87
C ASP A 45 26.55 -3.71 21.10
N GLY A 46 27.43 -3.53 20.12
CA GLY A 46 27.80 -4.59 19.18
C GLY A 46 26.62 -5.05 18.32
N ASP A 47 26.60 -6.34 17.97
CA ASP A 47 25.63 -6.90 17.03
C ASP A 47 24.39 -7.52 17.69
N SER A 48 24.50 -7.93 18.96
CA SER A 48 23.46 -8.70 19.64
C SER A 48 22.78 -7.94 20.78
N HIS A 49 23.20 -6.71 21.09
CA HIS A 49 22.67 -5.96 22.24
C HIS A 49 22.44 -4.48 21.94
N VAL A 50 21.57 -3.88 22.75
CA VAL A 50 21.31 -2.45 22.78
C VAL A 50 21.16 -1.98 24.24
N TRP A 51 21.71 -0.81 24.53
CA TRP A 51 21.50 -0.09 25.78
C TRP A 51 20.26 0.79 25.65
N LEU A 52 19.14 0.36 26.23
CA LEU A 52 17.85 1.03 26.17
C LEU A 52 17.74 2.15 27.20
N PHE A 53 17.13 3.27 26.81
CA PHE A 53 16.73 4.31 27.75
C PHE A 53 15.50 3.83 28.56
N PRO A 54 15.57 3.72 29.90
CA PRO A 54 14.42 3.27 30.70
C PRO A 54 13.18 4.16 30.54
N GLN A 55 13.41 5.45 30.23
CA GLN A 55 12.36 6.43 29.96
C GLN A 55 11.51 6.04 28.74
N VAL A 56 12.15 5.46 27.70
CA VAL A 56 11.45 4.98 26.51
C VAL A 56 10.56 3.79 26.86
N LEU A 57 11.03 2.86 27.69
CA LEU A 57 10.21 1.73 28.15
C LEU A 57 8.97 2.21 28.91
N ARG A 58 9.15 3.18 29.82
CA ARG A 58 8.04 3.79 30.57
C ARG A 58 7.06 4.51 29.63
N PHE A 59 7.57 5.25 28.64
CA PHE A 59 6.75 5.92 27.63
C PHE A 59 5.93 4.92 26.82
N LEU A 60 6.57 3.87 26.28
CA LEU A 60 5.91 2.87 25.44
C LEU A 60 4.93 1.98 26.19
N ALA A 61 5.11 1.79 27.50
CA ALA A 61 4.16 1.05 28.32
C ALA A 61 2.79 1.73 28.38
N CYS A 62 2.72 3.05 28.16
CA CYS A 62 1.50 3.86 28.30
C CYS A 62 0.83 3.73 29.68
N GLN A 63 1.59 3.37 30.72
CA GLN A 63 1.10 3.13 32.10
C GLN A 63 1.32 4.34 33.02
N ALA A 64 1.06 5.55 32.55
CA ALA A 64 1.23 6.74 33.38
C ALA A 64 0.37 6.63 34.65
N ALA A 65 1.00 6.80 35.83
CA ALA A 65 0.40 6.72 37.16
C ALA A 65 -0.02 5.32 37.66
N ASP A 66 0.42 4.22 37.03
CA ASP A 66 0.31 2.88 37.62
C ASP A 66 1.44 2.61 38.63
N SER A 67 1.12 2.70 39.92
CA SER A 67 2.08 2.47 41.00
C SER A 67 2.60 1.04 41.07
N ALA A 68 1.78 0.05 40.67
CA ALA A 68 2.19 -1.35 40.69
C ALA A 68 3.19 -1.62 39.56
N TRP A 69 2.93 -1.07 38.37
CA TRP A 69 3.86 -1.11 37.26
C TRP A 69 5.17 -0.42 37.61
N ASP A 70 5.12 0.79 38.21
CA ASP A 70 6.31 1.55 38.62
C ASP A 70 7.17 0.78 39.63
N THR A 71 6.53 0.10 40.59
CA THR A 71 7.22 -0.74 41.57
C THR A 71 7.89 -1.94 40.90
N GLY A 72 7.18 -2.64 40.01
CA GLY A 72 7.71 -3.79 39.27
C GLY A 72 8.87 -3.40 38.35
N PHE A 73 8.75 -2.26 37.66
CA PHE A 73 9.79 -1.73 36.78
C PHE A 73 11.03 -1.30 37.58
N ALA A 74 10.86 -0.60 38.70
CA ALA A 74 11.97 -0.23 39.58
C ALA A 74 12.72 -1.46 40.11
N ALA A 75 11.99 -2.52 40.50
CA ALA A 75 12.58 -3.78 40.93
C ALA A 75 13.36 -4.46 39.80
N MET A 76 12.85 -4.44 38.56
CA MET A 76 13.55 -4.94 37.38
C MET A 76 14.86 -4.20 37.13
N LEU A 77 14.86 -2.86 37.20
CA LEU A 77 16.07 -2.04 37.04
C LEU A 77 17.10 -2.32 38.14
N ALA A 78 16.65 -2.45 39.39
CA ALA A 78 17.53 -2.77 40.51
C ALA A 78 18.18 -4.16 40.34
N TYR A 79 17.43 -5.16 39.89
CA TYR A 79 17.95 -6.48 39.56
C TYR A 79 18.99 -6.41 38.43
N ALA A 80 18.67 -5.72 37.33
CA ALA A 80 19.59 -5.53 36.21
C ALA A 80 20.89 -4.84 36.64
N GLN A 81 20.83 -3.85 37.53
CA GLN A 81 21.99 -3.16 38.07
C GLN A 81 22.93 -4.09 38.84
N GLN A 82 22.39 -5.00 39.66
CA GLN A 82 23.18 -5.98 40.41
C GLN A 82 23.97 -6.95 39.50
N HIS A 83 23.44 -7.20 38.31
CA HIS A 83 24.07 -8.07 37.31
C HIS A 83 24.93 -7.32 36.28
N GLY A 84 25.14 -6.00 36.45
CA GLY A 84 25.92 -5.19 35.52
C GLY A 84 25.23 -4.95 34.17
N TRP A 85 23.91 -5.14 34.09
CA TRP A 85 23.10 -4.89 32.90
C TRP A 85 22.54 -3.46 32.85
N VAL A 86 23.09 -2.57 33.68
CA VAL A 86 22.82 -1.13 33.65
C VAL A 86 24.17 -0.43 33.53
N ASN A 87 24.31 0.45 32.54
CA ASN A 87 25.56 1.19 32.31
C ASN A 87 25.63 2.49 33.14
N GLY A 88 26.76 3.19 33.07
CA GLY A 88 26.98 4.44 33.82
C GLY A 88 26.04 5.60 33.43
N GLN A 89 25.31 5.49 32.31
CA GLN A 89 24.29 6.44 31.88
C GLN A 89 22.87 6.03 32.33
N GLY A 90 22.73 4.95 33.09
CA GLY A 90 21.44 4.42 33.54
C GLY A 90 20.66 3.69 32.45
N GLN A 91 21.28 3.36 31.31
CA GLN A 91 20.63 2.57 30.27
C GLN A 91 20.65 1.08 30.64
N VAL A 92 19.60 0.35 30.28
CA VAL A 92 19.49 -1.10 30.51
C VAL A 92 19.87 -1.88 29.27
N ARG A 93 20.68 -2.92 29.43
CA ARG A 93 21.07 -3.82 28.35
C ARG A 93 19.94 -4.75 27.98
N ALA A 94 19.63 -4.86 26.69
CA ALA A 94 18.67 -5.81 26.15
C ALA A 94 19.27 -6.56 24.96
N HIS A 95 18.94 -7.84 24.84
CA HIS A 95 19.34 -8.67 23.69
C HIS A 95 18.49 -8.32 22.47
N ILE A 96 19.09 -8.35 21.28
CA ILE A 96 18.42 -8.15 20.00
C ILE A 96 18.02 -9.51 19.42
N THR A 97 16.72 -9.69 19.23
CA THR A 97 16.14 -10.82 18.51
C THR A 97 15.72 -10.34 17.13
N LEU A 98 16.27 -10.91 16.06
CA LEU A 98 15.82 -10.65 14.70
C LEU A 98 14.61 -11.54 14.39
N ALA A 99 13.51 -10.95 13.92
CA ALA A 99 12.40 -11.74 13.40
C ALA A 99 12.84 -12.42 12.09
N ALA A 100 12.46 -13.69 11.93
CA ALA A 100 12.84 -14.47 10.75
C ALA A 100 12.18 -13.95 9.47
N GLU A 101 10.94 -13.46 9.58
CA GLU A 101 10.13 -12.95 8.48
C GLU A 101 9.31 -11.74 8.95
N ASP A 102 8.96 -10.88 8.00
CA ASP A 102 7.97 -9.82 8.20
C ASP A 102 6.58 -10.47 8.36
N GLN A 103 5.90 -10.20 9.47
CA GLN A 103 4.59 -10.80 9.74
C GLN A 103 3.48 -10.11 8.94
N VAL A 104 3.29 -10.57 7.72
CA VAL A 104 2.17 -10.18 6.85
C VAL A 104 1.14 -11.31 6.76
N VAL A 105 -0.10 -10.94 6.41
CA VAL A 105 -1.14 -11.93 6.11
C VAL A 105 -0.76 -12.77 4.88
N SER A 106 -1.28 -14.00 4.80
CA SER A 106 -1.03 -14.85 3.63
C SER A 106 -1.63 -14.24 2.35
N VAL A 107 -1.10 -14.61 1.19
CA VAL A 107 -1.67 -14.19 -0.11
C VAL A 107 -3.14 -14.62 -0.24
N ALA A 108 -3.51 -15.75 0.34
CA ALA A 108 -4.89 -16.24 0.34
C ALA A 108 -5.81 -15.33 1.17
N ASP A 109 -5.38 -14.95 2.37
CA ASP A 109 -6.14 -14.05 3.26
C ASP A 109 -6.27 -12.65 2.67
N PHE A 110 -5.17 -12.12 2.09
CA PHE A 110 -5.22 -10.86 1.34
C PHE A 110 -6.26 -10.92 0.21
N LYS A 111 -6.22 -11.96 -0.63
CA LYS A 111 -7.20 -12.13 -1.72
C LYS A 111 -8.62 -12.28 -1.20
N ALA A 112 -8.83 -12.98 -0.08
CA ALA A 112 -10.14 -13.11 0.55
C ALA A 112 -10.67 -11.75 1.02
N ALA A 113 -9.84 -10.95 1.68
CA ALA A 113 -10.18 -9.59 2.08
C ALA A 113 -10.50 -8.69 0.87
N MET A 114 -9.69 -8.74 -0.19
CA MET A 114 -9.92 -7.94 -1.40
C MET A 114 -11.18 -8.35 -2.17
N ARG A 115 -11.62 -9.62 -2.10
CA ARG A 115 -12.91 -10.05 -2.68
C ARG A 115 -14.12 -9.41 -1.99
N ALA A 116 -13.99 -9.03 -0.73
CA ALA A 116 -15.04 -8.36 0.03
C ALA A 116 -15.12 -6.85 -0.27
N LEU A 117 -14.12 -6.27 -0.96
CA LEU A 117 -14.08 -4.85 -1.32
C LEU A 117 -14.68 -4.64 -2.71
N PRO A 118 -15.91 -4.11 -2.85
CA PRO A 118 -16.47 -3.78 -4.14
C PRO A 118 -15.70 -2.60 -4.76
N ALA A 119 -15.47 -2.64 -6.07
CA ALA A 119 -14.80 -1.57 -6.80
C ALA A 119 -15.42 -1.37 -8.19
N GLY A 120 -15.45 -0.11 -8.64
CA GLY A 120 -15.78 0.20 -10.03
C GLY A 120 -14.74 -0.39 -10.99
N ILE A 121 -15.14 -0.61 -12.24
CA ILE A 121 -14.27 -1.15 -13.29
C ILE A 121 -13.93 -0.02 -14.27
N SER A 122 -12.66 0.08 -14.66
CA SER A 122 -12.22 1.04 -15.67
C SER A 122 -11.30 0.38 -16.70
N ALA A 123 -11.42 0.78 -17.96
CA ALA A 123 -10.42 0.51 -18.98
C ALA A 123 -9.43 1.68 -19.03
N VAL A 124 -8.18 1.43 -18.64
CA VAL A 124 -7.08 2.38 -18.86
C VAL A 124 -6.50 2.13 -20.24
N THR A 125 -6.39 3.16 -21.06
CA THR A 125 -5.92 3.06 -22.45
C THR A 125 -4.80 4.07 -22.72
N THR A 126 -3.88 3.72 -23.63
CA THR A 126 -2.74 4.54 -24.03
C THR A 126 -2.24 4.11 -25.41
N GLY A 127 -1.24 4.81 -25.95
CA GLY A 127 -0.70 4.55 -27.27
C GLY A 127 -1.69 4.83 -28.40
N GLN A 128 -1.29 4.50 -29.61
CA GLN A 128 -2.06 4.76 -30.83
C GLN A 128 -1.64 3.78 -31.93
N GLY A 129 -2.54 3.55 -32.91
CA GLY A 129 -2.27 2.65 -34.02
C GLY A 129 -1.84 1.25 -33.56
N LYS A 130 -0.71 0.76 -34.09
CA LYS A 130 -0.19 -0.57 -33.77
C LYS A 130 0.30 -0.71 -32.32
N ASP A 131 0.69 0.40 -31.70
CA ASP A 131 1.21 0.42 -30.32
C ASP A 131 0.11 0.69 -29.30
N VAL A 132 -1.16 0.69 -29.71
CA VAL A 132 -2.29 0.90 -28.81
C VAL A 132 -2.30 -0.17 -27.72
N ALA A 133 -2.47 0.26 -26.47
CA ALA A 133 -2.47 -0.65 -25.34
C ALA A 133 -3.56 -0.26 -24.34
N GLY A 134 -4.09 -1.25 -23.63
CA GLY A 134 -5.07 -0.99 -22.59
C GLY A 134 -5.16 -2.11 -21.57
N MET A 135 -5.72 -1.82 -20.41
CA MET A 135 -5.92 -2.81 -19.34
C MET A 135 -7.19 -2.51 -18.55
N ILE A 136 -7.83 -3.56 -18.04
CA ILE A 136 -8.90 -3.41 -17.05
C ILE A 136 -8.28 -3.24 -15.67
N VAL A 137 -8.74 -2.24 -14.94
CA VAL A 137 -8.38 -2.00 -13.54
C VAL A 137 -9.63 -1.85 -12.68
N SER A 138 -9.56 -2.36 -11.47
CA SER A 138 -10.50 -2.06 -10.39
C SER A 138 -9.86 -1.20 -9.29
N SER A 139 -8.68 -0.63 -9.58
CA SER A 139 -7.84 0.10 -8.62
C SER A 139 -7.82 1.61 -8.88
N LEU A 140 -8.58 2.09 -9.86
CA LEU A 140 -8.69 3.51 -10.16
C LEU A 140 -9.31 4.24 -8.96
N THR A 141 -8.65 5.29 -8.50
CA THR A 141 -9.10 6.10 -7.37
C THR A 141 -8.81 7.58 -7.59
N SER A 142 -9.61 8.43 -6.95
CA SER A 142 -9.36 9.87 -6.86
C SER A 142 -8.15 10.14 -5.95
N ILE A 143 -7.27 11.06 -6.37
CA ILE A 143 -6.08 11.45 -5.60
C ILE A 143 -6.18 12.89 -5.09
N SER A 144 -6.59 13.84 -5.94
CA SER A 144 -6.76 15.24 -5.55
C SER A 144 -7.79 15.93 -6.45
N ALA A 145 -8.47 16.95 -5.91
CA ALA A 145 -9.30 17.87 -6.69
C ALA A 145 -8.49 19.08 -7.19
N GLU A 146 -7.45 19.50 -6.46
CA GLU A 146 -6.64 20.67 -6.78
C GLU A 146 -5.13 20.34 -6.65
N PRO A 147 -4.41 20.10 -7.77
CA PRO A 147 -4.95 19.90 -9.12
C PRO A 147 -5.74 18.59 -9.26
N PRO A 148 -6.64 18.46 -10.26
CA PRO A 148 -7.44 17.26 -10.45
C PRO A 148 -6.55 16.08 -10.86
N MET A 149 -6.53 15.03 -10.03
CA MET A 149 -5.67 13.87 -10.21
C MET A 149 -6.38 12.56 -9.86
N VAL A 150 -6.08 11.52 -10.64
CA VAL A 150 -6.48 10.14 -10.40
C VAL A 150 -5.25 9.24 -10.41
N GLY A 151 -5.36 8.08 -9.77
CA GLY A 151 -4.30 7.08 -9.76
C GLY A 151 -4.85 5.67 -9.91
N PHE A 152 -4.01 4.77 -10.42
CA PHE A 152 -4.31 3.34 -10.49
C PHE A 152 -3.03 2.52 -10.30
N PHE A 153 -3.20 1.24 -10.00
CA PHE A 153 -2.09 0.30 -9.85
C PHE A 153 -2.01 -0.63 -11.05
N ALA A 154 -0.86 -0.66 -11.71
CA ALA A 154 -0.54 -1.63 -12.76
C ALA A 154 0.51 -2.61 -12.25
N HIS A 155 0.31 -3.91 -12.50
CA HIS A 155 1.35 -4.90 -12.20
C HIS A 155 2.64 -4.55 -12.96
N SER A 156 3.80 -4.69 -12.35
CA SER A 156 5.09 -4.30 -12.96
C SER A 156 5.42 -5.11 -14.22
N ALA A 157 4.87 -6.32 -14.35
CA ALA A 157 4.95 -7.14 -15.55
C ALA A 157 3.80 -6.92 -16.56
N SER A 158 3.01 -5.86 -16.40
CA SER A 158 1.93 -5.53 -17.33
C SER A 158 2.51 -5.27 -18.72
N SER A 159 1.93 -5.92 -19.73
CA SER A 159 2.27 -5.72 -21.14
C SER A 159 1.92 -4.33 -21.68
N MET A 160 1.18 -3.51 -20.92
CA MET A 160 0.91 -2.10 -21.22
C MET A 160 2.04 -1.18 -20.73
N GLY A 161 2.91 -1.66 -19.84
CA GLY A 161 3.82 -0.81 -19.04
C GLY A 161 4.72 0.07 -19.89
N ASP A 162 5.38 -0.50 -20.90
CA ASP A 162 6.33 0.24 -21.74
C ASP A 162 5.61 1.31 -22.58
N THR A 163 4.52 0.96 -23.26
CA THR A 163 3.71 1.92 -24.02
C THR A 163 3.21 3.06 -23.14
N LEU A 164 2.73 2.75 -21.93
CA LEU A 164 2.22 3.75 -20.99
C LEU A 164 3.30 4.75 -20.56
N LEU A 165 4.49 4.25 -20.22
CA LEU A 165 5.61 5.10 -19.79
C LEU A 165 6.19 5.91 -20.95
N GLN A 166 6.28 5.34 -22.15
CA GLN A 166 6.75 6.03 -23.36
C GLN A 166 5.77 7.12 -23.80
N THR A 167 4.46 6.83 -23.76
CA THR A 167 3.43 7.79 -24.15
C THR A 167 3.31 8.92 -23.12
N GLY A 168 3.51 8.62 -21.83
CA GLY A 168 3.39 9.60 -20.74
C GLY A 168 1.96 10.09 -20.50
N LYS A 169 0.96 9.47 -21.15
CA LYS A 169 -0.45 9.83 -21.09
C LYS A 169 -1.31 8.58 -21.05
N PHE A 170 -2.52 8.70 -20.50
CA PHE A 170 -3.52 7.65 -20.55
C PHE A 170 -4.93 8.23 -20.53
N VAL A 171 -5.91 7.40 -20.90
CA VAL A 171 -7.33 7.68 -20.67
C VAL A 171 -7.87 6.66 -19.69
N ALA A 172 -8.47 7.10 -18.59
CA ALA A 172 -9.25 6.25 -17.71
C ALA A 172 -10.72 6.30 -18.12
N ASN A 173 -11.24 5.19 -18.66
CA ASN A 173 -12.61 5.05 -19.11
C ASN A 173 -13.38 4.21 -18.08
N VAL A 174 -14.26 4.85 -17.30
CA VAL A 174 -15.11 4.20 -16.30
C VAL A 174 -16.21 3.41 -17.01
N LEU A 175 -16.24 2.10 -16.78
CA LEU A 175 -17.11 1.19 -17.49
C LEU A 175 -18.48 1.04 -16.81
N GLY A 176 -19.45 0.69 -17.63
CA GLY A 176 -20.85 0.47 -17.26
C GLY A 176 -21.33 -0.94 -17.58
N GLU A 177 -22.59 -1.22 -17.27
CA GLU A 177 -23.21 -2.55 -17.45
C GLU A 177 -23.16 -3.03 -18.91
N GLU A 178 -23.32 -2.11 -19.87
CA GLU A 178 -23.26 -2.40 -21.31
C GLU A 178 -21.87 -2.82 -21.81
N HIS A 179 -20.81 -2.61 -21.03
CA HIS A 179 -19.43 -2.78 -21.47
C HIS A 179 -18.84 -4.17 -21.18
N SER A 180 -19.68 -5.18 -20.94
CA SER A 180 -19.25 -6.56 -20.64
C SER A 180 -18.35 -7.18 -21.73
N GLN A 181 -18.64 -6.90 -23.01
CA GLN A 181 -17.83 -7.38 -24.14
C GLN A 181 -16.45 -6.72 -24.19
N ILE A 182 -16.35 -5.45 -23.82
CA ILE A 182 -15.06 -4.73 -23.72
C ILE A 182 -14.21 -5.35 -22.61
N ILE A 183 -14.81 -5.58 -21.44
CA ILE A 183 -14.13 -6.25 -20.32
C ILE A 183 -13.60 -7.62 -20.76
N ALA A 184 -14.45 -8.45 -21.37
CA ALA A 184 -14.05 -9.76 -21.86
C ALA A 184 -12.92 -9.69 -22.91
N SER A 185 -13.00 -8.74 -23.86
CA SER A 185 -11.97 -8.51 -24.88
C SER A 185 -10.62 -8.14 -24.25
N PHE A 186 -10.60 -7.15 -23.35
CA PHE A 186 -9.36 -6.70 -22.71
C PHE A 186 -8.70 -7.77 -21.82
N LEU A 187 -9.50 -8.68 -21.25
CA LEU A 187 -9.01 -9.78 -20.42
C LEU A 187 -8.55 -11.01 -21.23
N SER A 188 -9.09 -11.22 -22.44
CA SER A 188 -8.81 -12.43 -23.23
C SER A 188 -7.87 -12.22 -24.42
N GLN A 189 -7.81 -11.01 -24.98
CA GLN A 189 -7.00 -10.70 -26.16
C GLN A 189 -5.57 -10.28 -25.77
N PRO A 190 -4.56 -10.54 -26.62
CA PRO A 190 -3.22 -9.96 -26.47
C PRO A 190 -3.29 -8.43 -26.51
N GLN A 191 -2.23 -7.74 -26.06
CA GLN A 191 -2.15 -6.29 -26.25
C GLN A 191 -2.18 -5.90 -27.73
N GLY A 192 -2.64 -4.68 -28.00
CA GLY A 192 -2.80 -4.17 -29.36
C GLY A 192 -4.26 -4.01 -29.78
N GLU A 193 -4.44 -3.78 -31.07
CA GLU A 193 -5.71 -3.43 -31.72
C GLU A 193 -6.84 -4.44 -31.44
N ALA A 194 -6.52 -5.71 -31.22
CA ALA A 194 -7.52 -6.76 -30.95
C ALA A 194 -8.42 -6.45 -29.74
N ARG A 195 -7.88 -5.77 -28.71
CA ARG A 195 -8.66 -5.37 -27.52
C ARG A 195 -9.73 -4.32 -27.85
N PHE A 196 -9.47 -3.50 -28.85
CA PHE A 196 -10.27 -2.32 -29.21
C PHE A 196 -11.29 -2.59 -30.32
N LYS A 197 -11.47 -3.86 -30.73
CA LYS A 197 -12.46 -4.26 -31.74
C LYS A 197 -13.91 -4.07 -31.26
N GLU A 198 -14.14 -4.27 -29.97
CA GLU A 198 -15.43 -4.08 -29.33
C GLU A 198 -15.50 -2.71 -28.67
N GLY A 199 -16.64 -2.03 -28.77
CA GLY A 199 -16.88 -0.72 -28.16
C GLY A 199 -16.73 0.45 -29.13
N ARG A 200 -17.24 1.62 -28.71
CA ARG A 200 -17.26 2.85 -29.52
C ARG A 200 -16.02 3.70 -29.26
N TRP A 201 -14.87 3.20 -29.67
CA TRP A 201 -13.59 3.90 -29.51
C TRP A 201 -13.42 5.02 -30.54
N HIS A 202 -12.91 6.16 -30.08
CA HIS A 202 -12.43 7.23 -30.94
C HIS A 202 -11.06 7.73 -30.45
N SER A 203 -10.34 8.44 -31.32
CA SER A 203 -9.08 9.07 -30.95
C SER A 203 -9.33 10.45 -30.36
N SER A 204 -8.73 10.73 -29.21
CA SER A 204 -8.63 12.07 -28.64
C SER A 204 -7.75 13.00 -29.50
N GLU A 205 -7.66 14.28 -29.11
CA GLU A 205 -6.72 15.24 -29.71
C GLU A 205 -5.26 14.76 -29.61
N HIS A 206 -4.93 14.04 -28.54
CA HIS A 206 -3.62 13.41 -28.35
C HIS A 206 -3.56 11.97 -28.89
N GLN A 207 -4.49 11.59 -29.77
CA GLN A 207 -4.58 10.29 -30.44
C GLN A 207 -4.76 9.07 -29.51
N LEU A 208 -4.98 9.29 -28.22
CA LEU A 208 -5.28 8.24 -27.25
C LEU A 208 -6.69 7.67 -27.47
N PRO A 209 -6.93 6.37 -27.24
CA PRO A 209 -8.25 5.76 -27.39
C PRO A 209 -9.19 6.17 -26.25
N VAL A 210 -10.32 6.77 -26.59
CA VAL A 210 -11.38 7.17 -25.67
C VAL A 210 -12.64 6.37 -25.98
N LEU A 211 -13.28 5.82 -24.95
CA LEU A 211 -14.55 5.12 -25.11
C LEU A 211 -15.69 6.13 -25.05
N SER A 212 -16.40 6.31 -26.15
CA SER A 212 -17.38 7.39 -26.32
C SER A 212 -18.56 7.30 -25.33
N ASP A 213 -18.89 6.09 -24.92
CA ASP A 213 -20.04 5.74 -24.08
C ASP A 213 -19.67 5.27 -22.67
N ALA A 214 -18.41 5.44 -22.27
CA ALA A 214 -18.01 5.24 -20.88
C ALA A 214 -18.82 6.15 -19.95
N LEU A 215 -19.09 5.71 -18.71
CA LEU A 215 -19.75 6.55 -17.69
C LEU A 215 -18.97 7.84 -17.48
N ALA A 216 -17.64 7.73 -17.50
CA ALA A 216 -16.74 8.86 -17.56
C ALA A 216 -15.47 8.48 -18.33
N SER A 217 -14.91 9.42 -19.06
CA SER A 217 -13.57 9.31 -19.63
C SER A 217 -12.71 10.45 -19.10
N MET A 218 -11.48 10.15 -18.69
CA MET A 218 -10.54 11.12 -18.15
C MET A 218 -9.20 11.01 -18.88
N GLU A 219 -8.90 11.99 -19.72
CA GLU A 219 -7.61 12.11 -20.43
C GLU A 219 -6.58 12.72 -19.47
N CYS A 220 -5.49 12.00 -19.22
CA CYS A 220 -4.54 12.30 -18.16
C CYS A 220 -3.09 12.38 -18.66
N ASP A 221 -2.35 13.35 -18.14
CA ASP A 221 -0.88 13.37 -18.22
C ASP A 221 -0.30 12.67 -16.99
N ILE A 222 0.62 11.72 -17.18
CA ILE A 222 1.30 11.06 -16.06
C ILE A 222 2.21 12.07 -15.38
N VAL A 223 2.04 12.25 -14.06
CA VAL A 223 2.85 13.17 -13.25
C VAL A 223 3.86 12.45 -12.37
N CYS A 224 3.56 11.23 -11.93
CA CYS A 224 4.54 10.37 -11.26
C CYS A 224 4.18 8.89 -11.37
N THR A 225 5.19 8.05 -11.16
CA THR A 225 5.00 6.62 -10.92
C THR A 225 5.84 6.17 -9.75
N HIS A 226 5.31 5.25 -8.93
CA HIS A 226 6.01 4.69 -7.77
C HIS A 226 5.81 3.18 -7.70
N THR A 227 6.91 2.42 -7.65
CA THR A 227 6.84 0.97 -7.45
C THR A 227 6.54 0.66 -5.99
N LEU A 228 5.43 -0.03 -5.74
CA LEU A 228 5.00 -0.54 -4.44
C LEU A 228 4.84 -2.06 -4.54
N GLY A 229 5.84 -2.81 -4.05
CA GLY A 229 5.89 -4.26 -4.20
C GLY A 229 5.90 -4.68 -5.67
N THR A 230 4.93 -5.50 -6.07
CA THR A 230 4.81 -6.02 -7.44
C THR A 230 4.08 -5.07 -8.40
N HIS A 231 3.59 -3.93 -7.93
CA HIS A 231 2.81 -2.98 -8.72
C HIS A 231 3.49 -1.61 -8.82
N LYS A 232 3.13 -0.86 -9.87
CA LYS A 232 3.42 0.56 -10.00
C LYS A 232 2.14 1.35 -9.78
N LEU A 233 2.15 2.27 -8.82
CA LEU A 233 1.22 3.38 -8.76
C LEU A 233 1.51 4.29 -9.95
N VAL A 234 0.50 4.58 -10.75
CA VAL A 234 0.55 5.57 -11.83
C VAL A 234 -0.41 6.68 -11.47
N VAL A 235 0.09 7.92 -11.38
CA VAL A 235 -0.73 9.09 -11.07
C VAL A 235 -0.81 9.99 -12.29
N GLY A 236 -2.04 10.35 -12.67
CA GLY A 236 -2.33 11.22 -13.80
C GLY A 236 -3.02 12.50 -13.37
N LYS A 237 -2.59 13.63 -13.92
CA LYS A 237 -3.32 14.90 -13.86
C LYS A 237 -4.34 14.96 -14.98
N ILE A 238 -5.61 15.12 -14.62
CA ILE A 238 -6.72 15.17 -15.57
C ILE A 238 -6.62 16.47 -16.38
N ARG A 239 -6.62 16.35 -17.70
CA ARG A 239 -6.61 17.47 -18.65
C ARG A 239 -7.97 17.71 -19.27
N LYS A 240 -8.72 16.63 -19.48
CA LYS A 240 -10.06 16.67 -20.05
C LYS A 240 -10.87 15.51 -19.51
N SER A 241 -12.16 15.74 -19.30
CA SER A 241 -13.10 14.69 -18.95
C SER A 241 -14.44 14.85 -19.66
N SER A 242 -15.14 13.73 -19.81
CA SER A 242 -16.52 13.65 -20.26
C SER A 242 -17.28 12.67 -19.38
N CYS A 243 -18.60 12.84 -19.27
CA CYS A 243 -19.48 11.96 -18.49
C CYS A 243 -20.71 11.62 -19.31
N ASN A 244 -21.21 10.40 -19.15
CA ASN A 244 -22.46 9.92 -19.74
C ASN A 244 -23.39 9.39 -18.64
N SER A 245 -24.70 9.44 -18.90
CA SER A 245 -25.69 8.79 -18.05
C SER A 245 -25.80 7.30 -18.42
N ALA A 246 -25.24 6.43 -17.58
CA ALA A 246 -25.29 4.98 -17.75
C ALA A 246 -25.23 4.27 -16.39
N SER A 247 -25.58 2.98 -16.35
CA SER A 247 -25.53 2.19 -15.13
C SER A 247 -24.11 1.66 -14.88
N PRO A 248 -23.55 1.83 -13.68
CA PRO A 248 -22.19 1.39 -13.37
C PRO A 248 -22.10 -0.14 -13.25
N VAL A 249 -20.95 -0.69 -13.65
CA VAL A 249 -20.59 -2.08 -13.35
C VAL A 249 -19.59 -2.11 -12.18
N VAL A 250 -19.76 -3.07 -11.29
CA VAL A 250 -18.91 -3.25 -10.09
C VAL A 250 -18.26 -4.63 -10.12
N ASN A 251 -16.98 -4.68 -9.80
CA ASN A 251 -16.31 -5.93 -9.44
C ASN A 251 -16.55 -6.20 -7.96
N PHE A 252 -17.14 -7.35 -7.63
CA PHE A 252 -17.33 -7.81 -6.25
C PHE A 252 -17.18 -9.34 -6.23
N ASN A 253 -16.46 -9.86 -5.24
CA ASN A 253 -16.18 -11.30 -5.12
C ASN A 253 -15.70 -11.96 -6.43
N ALA A 254 -14.76 -11.31 -7.13
CA ALA A 254 -14.18 -11.76 -8.39
C ALA A 254 -15.18 -11.96 -9.56
N SER A 255 -16.32 -11.25 -9.54
CA SER A 255 -17.28 -11.24 -10.64
C SER A 255 -17.95 -9.87 -10.81
N THR A 256 -18.50 -9.64 -12.01
CA THR A 256 -19.17 -8.38 -12.36
C THR A 256 -20.61 -8.37 -11.83
N HIS A 257 -21.00 -7.25 -11.22
CA HIS A 257 -22.28 -7.03 -10.58
C HIS A 257 -22.87 -5.69 -11.00
N LYS A 258 -24.19 -5.57 -10.83
CA LYS A 258 -24.95 -4.32 -10.97
C LYS A 258 -25.12 -3.66 -9.62
N LEU A 259 -25.18 -2.32 -9.59
CA LEU A 259 -25.58 -1.60 -8.38
C LEU A 259 -27.11 -1.50 -8.29
N VAL A 260 -27.64 -1.76 -7.11
CA VAL A 260 -29.05 -1.55 -6.77
C VAL A 260 -29.09 -0.51 -5.65
N PRO A 261 -29.90 0.55 -5.77
CA PRO A 261 -30.09 1.52 -4.69
C PRO A 261 -30.56 0.81 -3.41
N LEU A 262 -30.02 1.23 -2.26
CA LEU A 262 -30.59 0.82 -0.99
C LEU A 262 -31.99 1.44 -0.88
N ALA A 263 -32.94 0.67 -0.33
CA ALA A 263 -34.23 1.23 0.04
C ALA A 263 -33.98 2.36 1.07
N ALA A 264 -34.56 3.53 0.81
CA ALA A 264 -34.46 4.70 1.67
C ALA A 264 -35.18 4.48 3.01
#